data_AF-A0AAD4PC06-F1
#
_entry.id   AF-A0AAD4PC06-F1
#
_cell.length_a   1.000
_cell.length_b   1.000
_cell.length_c   1.000
_cell.angle_alpha   90.00
_cell.angle_beta   90.00
_cell.angle_gamma   90.00
#
_symmetry.space_group_name_H-M   'P 1'
#
loop_
_entity.id
_entity.type
_entity.pdbx_description
1 polymer ?
#
loop_
_entity_poly.entity_id
_entity_poly.type
_entity_poly.pdbx_seq_one_letter_code
_entity_poly.pdbx_strand_id
1 'polypeptide(L)'
;MKYLRFLRKRMNTKPSHGPIHFRAPSKILWRTIRGMIPHKTKRGEAALARLKVYEGVPPPYDKIKRMVIPDALKVLRLQAGHKYCVLGRLSSEVGWNHYDTIRELEKKRKDRAQVTYEKRKQLTKLRVRAGKIAEDKLGSQLDIIAPINNRTGIVAAAARRPAHRRPARIAQRAEYERAGCPVQSGSGVRAMPSRWHRARGFSTLISACALGSACSKEHPDAQV
;
A
#
# COMPACT_ATOMS: atom_id res chain seq x y z
N MET A 1 -14.88 8.93 21.78
CA MET A 1 -14.86 8.80 20.30
C MET A 1 -14.14 9.98 19.63
N LYS A 2 -13.12 9.71 18.79
CA LYS A 2 -12.26 10.76 18.18
C LYS A 2 -12.98 11.66 17.18
N TYR A 3 -13.80 11.10 16.30
CA TYR A 3 -14.48 11.88 15.26
C TYR A 3 -15.62 12.74 15.82
N LEU A 4 -16.39 12.25 16.80
CA LEU A 4 -17.42 13.05 17.48
C LEU A 4 -16.83 14.28 18.19
N ARG A 5 -15.65 14.17 18.80
CA ARG A 5 -14.93 15.33 19.36
C ARG A 5 -14.58 16.36 18.28
N PHE A 6 -14.24 15.92 17.08
CA PHE A 6 -13.99 16.82 15.95
C PHE A 6 -15.27 17.58 15.56
N LEU A 7 -16.43 16.92 15.54
CA LEU A 7 -17.72 17.58 15.22
C LEU A 7 -18.10 18.69 16.18
N ARG A 8 -17.76 18.52 17.46
CA ARG A 8 -18.03 19.52 18.49
C ARG A 8 -17.25 20.82 18.28
N LYS A 9 -16.16 20.79 17.49
CA LYS A 9 -15.38 22.00 17.16
C LYS A 9 -16.15 22.84 16.14
N ARG A 10 -16.78 23.92 16.61
CA ARG A 10 -17.48 24.92 15.78
C ARG A 10 -17.08 26.31 16.24
N MET A 11 -17.17 27.29 15.33
CA MET A 11 -17.08 28.70 15.70
C MET A 11 -18.34 29.06 16.50
N ASN A 12 -18.18 29.76 17.64
CA ASN A 12 -19.31 30.08 18.52
C ASN A 12 -20.23 31.15 17.91
N THR A 13 -19.65 32.16 17.26
CA THR A 13 -20.37 33.29 16.68
C THR A 13 -21.16 32.90 15.42
N LYS A 14 -20.48 32.43 14.38
CA LYS A 14 -21.11 32.02 13.11
C LYS A 14 -20.57 30.66 12.64
N PRO A 15 -21.29 29.56 12.92
CA PRO A 15 -20.83 28.20 12.59
C PRO A 15 -20.49 27.97 11.12
N SER A 16 -21.11 28.72 10.19
CA SER A 16 -20.88 28.59 8.75
C SER A 16 -19.46 29.01 8.30
N HIS A 17 -18.81 29.95 9.00
CA HIS A 17 -17.41 30.33 8.73
C HIS A 17 -16.40 29.50 9.55
N GLY A 18 -16.90 28.56 10.36
CA GLY A 18 -16.07 27.68 11.16
C GLY A 18 -15.47 26.50 10.37
N PRO A 19 -14.82 25.56 11.08
CA PRO A 19 -14.33 24.35 10.48
C PRO A 19 -15.46 23.52 9.85
N ILE A 20 -15.35 23.23 8.55
CA ILE A 20 -16.31 22.39 7.85
C ILE A 20 -16.01 20.91 8.11
N HIS A 21 -17.04 20.16 8.51
CA HIS A 21 -16.93 18.75 8.84
C HIS A 21 -17.47 17.86 7.72
N PHE A 22 -16.59 17.42 6.81
CA PHE A 22 -17.00 16.53 5.72
C PHE A 22 -17.36 15.12 6.20
N ARG A 23 -18.53 14.63 5.82
CA ARG A 23 -19.05 13.29 6.20
C ARG A 23 -18.60 12.17 5.27
N ALA A 24 -18.43 12.47 3.99
CA ALA A 24 -18.06 11.48 2.96
C ALA A 24 -16.63 10.92 3.19
N PRO A 25 -16.41 9.60 3.07
CA PRO A 25 -15.11 8.96 3.25
C PRO A 25 -13.97 9.59 2.43
N SER A 26 -14.21 9.84 1.14
CA SER A 26 -13.35 10.50 0.16
C SER A 26 -12.92 11.89 0.62
N LYS A 27 -13.86 12.68 1.15
CA LYS A 27 -13.58 14.03 1.65
C LYS A 27 -12.86 14.00 3.00
N ILE A 28 -13.08 12.97 3.82
CA ILE A 28 -12.26 12.72 5.02
C ILE A 28 -10.81 12.45 4.62
N LEU A 29 -10.58 11.55 3.65
CA LEU A 29 -9.25 11.26 3.13
C LEU A 29 -8.60 12.50 2.51
N TRP A 30 -9.33 13.23 1.66
CA TRP A 30 -8.86 14.49 1.07
C TRP A 30 -8.46 15.51 2.14
N ARG A 31 -9.25 15.63 3.22
CA ARG A 31 -8.94 16.54 4.34
C ARG A 31 -7.69 16.09 5.11
N THR A 32 -7.47 14.79 5.28
CA THR A 32 -6.24 14.28 5.90
C THR A 32 -5.00 14.58 5.05
N ILE A 33 -5.09 14.38 3.73
CA ILE A 33 -3.99 14.68 2.80
C ILE A 33 -3.73 16.19 2.74
N ARG A 34 -4.79 17.01 2.70
CA ARG A 34 -4.69 18.47 2.79
C ARG A 34 -3.98 18.92 4.06
N GLY A 35 -4.13 18.20 5.18
CA GLY A 35 -3.41 18.49 6.43
C GLY A 35 -1.92 18.17 6.38
N MET A 36 -1.49 17.30 5.47
CA MET A 36 -0.08 16.92 5.26
C MET A 36 0.64 17.82 4.25
N ILE A 37 -0.11 18.59 3.45
CA ILE A 37 0.42 19.44 2.36
C ILE A 37 0.33 20.93 2.78
N PRO A 38 1.32 21.78 2.42
CA PRO A 38 1.26 23.23 2.62
C PRO A 38 0.26 23.89 1.65
N HIS A 39 -1.03 23.60 1.84
CA HIS A 39 -2.13 23.95 0.93
C HIS A 39 -2.48 25.44 0.87
N LYS A 40 -1.87 26.28 1.72
CA LYS A 40 -2.01 27.75 1.64
C LYS A 40 -1.12 28.35 0.55
N THR A 41 -0.10 27.61 0.10
CA THR A 41 0.79 28.03 -0.98
C THR A 41 0.22 27.62 -2.34
N LYS A 42 0.56 28.36 -3.40
CA LYS A 42 0.15 28.03 -4.78
C LYS A 42 0.63 26.65 -5.23
N ARG A 43 1.84 26.24 -4.82
CA ARG A 43 2.37 24.90 -5.05
C ARG A 43 1.52 23.80 -4.39
N GLY A 44 1.11 24.02 -3.13
CA GLY A 44 0.27 23.08 -2.40
C GLY A 44 -1.15 22.98 -2.97
N GLU A 45 -1.69 24.10 -3.42
CA GLU A 45 -2.98 24.15 -4.12
C GLU A 45 -2.94 23.35 -5.43
N ALA A 46 -1.90 23.55 -6.26
CA ALA A 46 -1.69 22.78 -7.49
C ALA A 46 -1.53 21.28 -7.22
N ALA A 47 -0.86 20.89 -6.13
CA ALA A 47 -0.74 19.48 -5.73
C ALA A 47 -2.10 18.87 -5.35
N LEU A 48 -2.94 19.61 -4.62
CA LEU A 48 -4.29 19.16 -4.28
C LEU A 48 -5.22 19.08 -5.50
N ALA A 49 -5.05 19.96 -6.50
CA ALA A 49 -5.83 19.92 -7.74
C ALA A 49 -5.56 18.65 -8.56
N ARG A 50 -4.34 18.09 -8.48
CA ARG A 50 -3.97 16.83 -9.13
C ARG A 50 -4.62 15.62 -8.46
N LEU A 51 -4.92 15.71 -7.16
CA LEU A 51 -5.50 14.62 -6.40
C LEU A 51 -7.01 14.51 -6.64
N LYS A 52 -7.44 13.38 -7.19
CA LYS A 52 -8.86 13.02 -7.34
C LYS A 52 -9.19 11.86 -6.42
N VAL A 53 -10.23 12.02 -5.59
CA VAL A 53 -10.68 11.01 -4.63
C VAL A 53 -12.16 10.76 -4.85
N TYR A 54 -12.55 9.49 -4.98
CA TYR A 54 -13.92 9.08 -5.24
C TYR A 54 -14.39 8.06 -4.21
N GLU A 55 -15.71 7.94 -4.08
CA GLU A 55 -16.36 6.83 -3.39
C GLU A 55 -16.63 5.71 -4.39
N GLY A 56 -16.27 4.48 -4.05
CA GLY A 56 -16.32 3.37 -5.00
C GLY A 56 -15.37 3.57 -6.18
N VAL A 57 -15.67 2.96 -7.32
CA VAL A 57 -14.91 3.17 -8.57
C VAL A 57 -15.87 3.66 -9.66
N PRO A 58 -15.73 4.92 -10.11
CA PRO A 58 -16.58 5.46 -11.15
C PRO A 58 -16.24 4.88 -12.54
N PRO A 59 -17.15 5.01 -13.54
CA PRO A 59 -17.04 4.39 -14.86
C PRO A 59 -15.74 4.60 -15.66
N PRO A 60 -15.01 5.73 -15.59
CA PRO A 60 -13.75 5.83 -16.32
C PRO A 60 -12.62 4.96 -15.72
N TYR A 61 -12.74 4.56 -14.44
CA TYR A 61 -11.68 3.85 -13.72
C TYR A 61 -12.00 2.37 -13.46
N ASP A 62 -13.16 1.88 -13.88
CA ASP A 62 -13.60 0.51 -13.63
C ASP A 62 -12.81 -0.54 -14.43
N LYS A 63 -12.46 -0.21 -15.68
CA LYS A 63 -11.72 -1.03 -16.64
C LYS A 63 -10.20 -0.94 -16.46
N ILE A 64 -9.72 0.10 -15.80
CA ILE A 64 -8.29 0.34 -15.60
C ILE A 64 -7.75 -0.55 -14.47
N LYS A 65 -6.55 -1.11 -14.65
CA LYS A 65 -5.87 -1.85 -13.58
C LYS A 65 -5.53 -0.91 -12.43
N ARG A 66 -6.10 -1.18 -11.26
CA ARG A 66 -5.85 -0.41 -10.05
C ARG A 66 -4.56 -0.87 -9.38
N MET A 67 -3.80 0.10 -8.87
CA MET A 67 -2.56 -0.13 -8.15
C MET A 67 -2.79 -0.15 -6.64
N VAL A 68 -1.93 -0.85 -5.92
CA VAL A 68 -1.96 -0.98 -4.46
C VAL A 68 -0.65 -0.46 -3.90
N ILE A 69 -0.71 0.31 -2.82
CA ILE A 69 0.47 0.77 -2.08
C ILE A 69 0.71 -0.22 -0.92
N PRO A 70 1.76 -1.05 -0.97
CA PRO A 70 1.99 -2.10 0.02
C PRO A 70 2.20 -1.53 1.43
N ASP A 71 2.84 -0.37 1.54
CA ASP A 71 3.13 0.25 2.84
C ASP A 71 1.89 0.71 3.60
N ALA A 72 0.79 0.98 2.89
CA ALA A 72 -0.48 1.38 3.49
C ALA A 72 -1.43 0.20 3.77
N LEU A 73 -1.02 -1.04 3.46
CA LEU A 73 -1.88 -2.20 3.64
C LEU A 73 -2.01 -2.59 5.11
N LYS A 74 -3.25 -2.67 5.58
CA LYS A 74 -3.62 -3.15 6.92
C LYS A 74 -2.95 -4.49 7.25
N VAL A 75 -2.99 -5.45 6.31
CA VAL A 75 -2.48 -6.82 6.52
C VAL A 75 -0.99 -6.84 6.86
N LEU A 76 -0.22 -5.89 6.31
CA LEU A 76 1.21 -5.81 6.53
C LEU A 76 1.58 -4.96 7.75
N ARG A 77 0.78 -3.93 8.07
CA ARG A 77 1.10 -2.94 9.10
C ARG A 77 0.45 -3.20 10.46
N LEU A 78 -0.68 -3.89 10.50
CA LEU A 78 -1.42 -4.17 11.74
C LEU A 78 -1.26 -5.65 12.14
N GLN A 79 -0.89 -5.90 13.40
CA GLN A 79 -0.81 -7.26 13.93
C GLN A 79 -2.20 -7.92 13.99
N ALA A 80 -2.23 -9.24 13.80
CA ALA A 80 -3.45 -10.03 13.96
C ALA A 80 -4.00 -9.90 15.39
N GLY A 81 -5.32 -9.75 15.52
CA GLY A 81 -6.01 -9.56 16.81
C GLY A 81 -6.38 -8.10 17.14
N HIS A 82 -5.76 -7.11 16.50
CA HIS A 82 -6.12 -5.70 16.74
C HIS A 82 -7.38 -5.28 15.98
N LYS A 83 -8.31 -4.66 16.71
CA LYS A 83 -9.55 -4.10 16.15
C LYS A 83 -9.24 -2.89 15.27
N TYR A 84 -9.96 -2.78 14.16
CA TYR A 84 -9.85 -1.65 13.23
C TYR A 84 -11.25 -1.17 12.84
N CYS A 85 -11.32 0.08 12.36
CA CYS A 85 -12.57 0.67 11.90
C CYS A 85 -12.51 0.90 10.39
N VAL A 86 -13.57 0.52 9.70
CA VAL A 86 -13.74 0.81 8.26
C VAL A 86 -14.29 2.22 8.12
N LEU A 87 -13.63 3.04 7.29
CA LEU A 87 -14.01 4.44 7.11
C LEU A 87 -15.45 4.60 6.60
N GLY A 88 -15.91 3.71 5.69
CA GLY A 88 -17.28 3.74 5.20
C GLY A 88 -18.34 3.58 6.30
N ARG A 89 -18.12 2.69 7.26
CA ARG A 89 -19.03 2.50 8.41
C ARG A 89 -18.98 3.69 9.37
N LEU A 90 -17.78 4.23 9.63
CA LEU A 90 -17.66 5.44 10.44
C LEU A 90 -18.41 6.61 9.80
N SER A 91 -18.31 6.77 8.48
CA SER A 91 -18.99 7.83 7.75
C SER A 91 -20.52 7.68 7.80
N SER A 92 -21.07 6.47 7.67
CA SER A 92 -22.52 6.24 7.76
C SER A 92 -23.05 6.62 9.15
N GLU A 93 -22.37 6.21 10.21
CA GLU A 93 -22.75 6.54 11.61
C GLU A 93 -22.71 8.06 11.89
N VAL A 94 -21.88 8.81 11.17
CA VAL A 94 -21.74 10.26 11.37
C VAL A 94 -22.69 11.09 10.48
N GLY A 95 -23.50 10.43 9.65
CA GLY A 95 -24.51 11.07 8.80
C GLY A 95 -24.09 11.22 7.34
N TRP A 96 -23.42 10.21 6.78
CA TRP A 96 -23.23 10.09 5.33
C TRP A 96 -24.32 9.19 4.73
N ASN A 97 -25.20 9.77 3.91
CA ASN A 97 -26.42 9.10 3.43
C ASN A 97 -26.20 8.15 2.25
N HIS A 98 -25.10 8.28 1.50
CA HIS A 98 -24.88 7.50 0.27
C HIS A 98 -24.19 6.16 0.50
N TYR A 99 -24.23 5.63 1.73
CA TYR A 99 -23.56 4.39 2.06
C TYR A 99 -24.17 3.20 1.31
N ASP A 100 -25.49 3.06 1.36
CA ASP A 100 -26.20 1.92 0.75
C ASP A 100 -26.21 2.01 -0.77
N THR A 101 -26.40 3.21 -1.33
CA THR A 101 -26.38 3.42 -2.78
C THR A 101 -25.03 3.05 -3.39
N ILE A 102 -23.92 3.47 -2.77
CA ILE A 102 -22.58 3.08 -3.23
C ILE A 102 -22.38 1.57 -3.09
N ARG A 103 -22.87 0.95 -2.01
CA ARG A 103 -22.77 -0.51 -1.82
C ARG A 103 -23.47 -1.28 -2.95
N GLU A 104 -24.64 -0.83 -3.40
CA GLU A 104 -25.37 -1.43 -4.51
C GLU A 104 -24.66 -1.24 -5.86
N LEU A 105 -24.17 -0.03 -6.14
CA LEU A 105 -23.42 0.25 -7.37
C LEU A 105 -22.13 -0.59 -7.45
N GLU A 106 -21.44 -0.76 -6.32
CA GLU A 106 -20.24 -1.58 -6.21
C GLU A 106 -20.53 -3.08 -6.41
N LYS A 107 -21.70 -3.58 -5.97
CA LYS A 107 -22.15 -4.94 -6.26
C LYS A 107 -22.34 -5.12 -7.77
N LYS A 108 -23.15 -4.27 -8.41
CA LYS A 108 -23.39 -4.29 -9.87
C LYS A 108 -22.08 -4.25 -10.66
N ARG A 109 -21.10 -3.43 -10.22
CA ARG A 109 -19.78 -3.37 -10.87
C ARG A 109 -18.99 -4.67 -10.68
N LYS A 110 -19.03 -5.30 -9.51
CA LYS A 110 -18.34 -6.57 -9.26
C LYS A 110 -18.92 -7.70 -10.11
N ASP A 111 -20.24 -7.73 -10.29
CA ASP A 111 -20.90 -8.73 -11.13
C ASP A 111 -20.44 -8.61 -12.60
N ARG A 112 -20.41 -7.38 -13.13
CA ARG A 112 -19.87 -7.09 -14.48
C ARG A 112 -18.37 -7.45 -14.60
N ALA A 113 -17.60 -7.17 -13.56
CA ALA A 113 -16.17 -7.48 -13.52
C ALA A 113 -15.92 -9.00 -13.48
N GLN A 114 -16.78 -9.76 -12.82
CA GLN A 114 -16.71 -11.22 -12.73
C GLN A 114 -16.89 -11.87 -14.10
N VAL A 115 -17.92 -11.46 -14.85
CA VAL A 115 -18.15 -11.92 -16.23
C VAL A 115 -16.93 -11.62 -17.12
N THR A 116 -16.37 -10.42 -17.01
CA THR A 116 -15.18 -10.02 -17.77
C THR A 116 -13.95 -10.85 -17.39
N TYR A 117 -13.79 -11.17 -16.11
CA TYR A 117 -12.69 -11.98 -15.60
C TYR A 117 -12.77 -13.43 -16.10
N GLU A 118 -13.96 -14.03 -16.12
CA GLU A 118 -14.17 -15.40 -16.60
C GLU A 118 -13.84 -15.53 -18.08
N LYS A 119 -14.31 -14.58 -18.91
CA LYS A 119 -13.94 -14.49 -20.33
C LYS A 119 -12.42 -14.37 -20.49
N ARG A 120 -11.78 -13.48 -19.72
CA ARG A 120 -10.31 -13.34 -19.76
C ARG A 120 -9.60 -14.63 -19.36
N LYS A 121 -10.08 -15.32 -18.33
CA LYS A 121 -9.51 -16.61 -17.87
C LYS A 121 -9.60 -17.69 -18.95
N GLN A 122 -10.74 -17.79 -19.65
CA GLN A 122 -10.91 -18.70 -20.78
C GLN A 122 -9.96 -18.35 -21.93
N LEU A 123 -9.88 -17.07 -22.31
CA LEU A 123 -8.95 -16.60 -23.35
C LEU A 123 -7.49 -16.86 -22.98
N THR A 124 -7.10 -16.69 -21.71
CA THR A 124 -5.74 -17.02 -21.26
C THR A 124 -5.45 -18.51 -21.40
N LYS A 125 -6.40 -19.40 -21.06
CA LYS A 125 -6.23 -20.85 -21.26
C LYS A 125 -6.03 -21.20 -22.73
N LEU A 126 -6.84 -20.61 -23.62
CA LEU A 126 -6.72 -20.82 -25.06
C LEU A 126 -5.39 -20.29 -25.59
N ARG A 127 -4.95 -19.11 -25.14
CA ARG A 127 -3.66 -18.52 -25.51
C ARG A 127 -2.48 -19.38 -25.08
N VAL A 128 -2.53 -19.98 -23.88
CA VAL A 128 -1.49 -20.92 -23.42
C VAL A 128 -1.48 -22.19 -24.26
N ARG A 129 -2.64 -22.76 -24.61
CA ARG A 129 -2.72 -23.93 -25.49
C ARG A 129 -2.17 -23.62 -26.89
N ALA A 130 -2.57 -22.48 -27.47
CA ALA A 130 -2.08 -22.03 -28.76
C ALA A 130 -0.56 -21.76 -28.73
N GLY A 131 -0.05 -21.21 -27.63
CA GLY A 131 1.39 -21.02 -27.40
C GLY A 131 2.16 -22.33 -27.50
N LYS A 132 1.71 -23.38 -26.79
CA LYS A 132 2.34 -24.71 -26.84
C LYS A 132 2.35 -25.31 -28.26
N ILE A 133 1.20 -25.24 -28.94
CA ILE A 133 1.09 -25.72 -30.34
C ILE A 133 2.00 -24.93 -31.29
N ALA A 134 2.20 -23.64 -31.04
CA ALA A 134 3.11 -22.81 -31.82
C ALA A 134 4.58 -23.10 -31.48
N GLU A 135 4.90 -23.39 -30.21
CA GLU A 135 6.25 -23.78 -29.78
C GLU A 135 6.73 -25.04 -30.52
N ASP A 136 5.87 -26.05 -30.62
CA ASP A 136 6.16 -27.28 -31.37
C ASP A 136 6.48 -27.02 -32.86
N LYS A 137 5.94 -25.94 -33.44
CA LYS A 137 6.15 -25.56 -34.85
C LYS A 137 7.36 -24.66 -35.07
N LEU A 138 7.69 -23.81 -34.10
CA LEU A 138 8.73 -22.79 -34.23
C LEU A 138 10.12 -23.33 -33.88
N GLY A 139 10.23 -24.37 -33.04
CA GLY A 139 11.46 -25.16 -32.83
C GLY A 139 12.74 -24.31 -32.71
N SER A 140 13.61 -24.39 -33.73
CA SER A 140 14.91 -23.70 -33.79
C SER A 140 14.84 -22.17 -33.88
N GLN A 141 13.71 -21.60 -34.31
CA GLN A 141 13.51 -20.15 -34.42
C GLN A 141 13.34 -19.50 -33.03
N LEU A 142 12.88 -20.26 -32.03
CA LEU A 142 12.73 -19.77 -30.66
C LEU A 142 14.08 -19.50 -29.99
N ASP A 143 15.11 -20.29 -30.30
CA ASP A 143 16.46 -20.12 -29.76
C ASP A 143 17.10 -18.81 -30.21
N ILE A 144 16.75 -18.34 -31.42
CA ILE A 144 17.18 -17.05 -31.96
C ILE A 144 16.44 -15.89 -31.27
N ILE A 145 15.16 -16.08 -30.95
CA ILE A 145 14.29 -15.04 -30.36
C ILE A 145 14.50 -14.90 -28.84
N ALA A 146 14.82 -16.00 -28.14
CA ALA A 146 15.04 -16.04 -26.71
C ALA A 146 16.00 -14.96 -26.15
N PRO A 147 17.19 -14.70 -26.74
CA PRO A 147 18.08 -13.65 -26.25
C PRO A 147 17.54 -12.23 -26.50
N ILE A 148 16.67 -12.01 -27.49
CA ILE A 148 16.09 -10.70 -27.82
C ILE A 148 15.02 -10.31 -26.79
N ASN A 149 14.16 -11.24 -26.40
CA ASN A 149 13.10 -11.04 -25.40
C ASN A 149 13.67 -10.65 -24.02
N ASN A 150 14.90 -11.06 -23.73
CA ASN A 150 15.57 -10.75 -22.46
C ASN A 150 16.32 -9.40 -22.50
N ARG A 151 16.68 -8.89 -23.69
CA ARG A 151 17.37 -7.60 -23.87
C ARG A 151 16.41 -6.41 -23.90
N THR A 152 15.19 -6.59 -24.39
CA THR A 152 14.11 -5.58 -24.28
C THR A 152 13.43 -5.58 -22.90
N GLY A 153 13.87 -6.46 -21.99
CA GLY A 153 13.32 -6.65 -20.66
C GLY A 153 14.23 -6.16 -19.52
N ILE A 154 14.24 -4.85 -19.27
CA ILE A 154 14.63 -4.25 -17.96
C ILE A 154 13.78 -4.83 -16.80
N VAL A 155 12.77 -5.67 -17.09
CA VAL A 155 11.78 -6.17 -16.12
C VAL A 155 12.03 -7.60 -15.59
N ALA A 156 13.02 -8.35 -16.08
CA ALA A 156 13.30 -9.71 -15.56
C ALA A 156 14.38 -9.76 -14.45
N ALA A 157 15.22 -8.73 -14.32
CA ALA A 157 16.29 -8.67 -13.31
C ALA A 157 15.82 -8.34 -11.87
N ALA A 158 14.52 -8.12 -11.65
CA ALA A 158 13.96 -7.90 -10.31
C ALA A 158 13.82 -9.18 -9.46
N ALA A 159 14.12 -10.36 -10.01
CA ALA A 159 14.09 -11.64 -9.28
C ALA A 159 15.41 -11.97 -8.54
N ARG A 160 16.43 -11.10 -8.59
CA ARG A 160 17.66 -11.23 -7.77
C ARG A 160 17.94 -9.92 -7.02
N ARG A 161 17.03 -9.49 -6.15
CA ARG A 161 17.45 -8.66 -5.01
C ARG A 161 17.79 -9.60 -3.85
N PRO A 162 19.02 -9.56 -3.29
CA PRO A 162 19.33 -10.33 -2.10
C PRO A 162 18.33 -9.92 -1.02
N ALA A 163 17.65 -10.93 -0.47
CA ALA A 163 16.72 -10.75 0.63
C ALA A 163 17.42 -9.95 1.73
N HIS A 164 17.00 -8.70 1.91
CA HIS A 164 17.32 -7.94 3.10
C HIS A 164 16.85 -8.82 4.27
N ARG A 165 17.79 -9.21 5.15
CA ARG A 165 17.58 -10.09 6.30
C ARG A 165 16.20 -9.84 6.92
N ARG A 166 15.28 -10.79 6.77
CA ARG A 166 14.10 -10.86 7.62
C ARG A 166 14.61 -10.97 9.07
N PRO A 167 14.19 -10.12 10.01
CA PRO A 167 14.51 -10.36 11.41
C PRO A 167 13.93 -11.73 11.81
N ALA A 168 14.77 -12.58 12.38
CA ALA A 168 14.52 -14.00 12.69
C ALA A 168 13.28 -14.29 13.55
N ARG A 169 12.57 -13.28 14.05
CA ARG A 169 11.42 -13.41 14.97
C ARG A 169 10.11 -13.91 14.34
N ILE A 170 9.93 -13.82 13.02
CA ILE A 170 8.67 -14.26 12.38
C ILE A 170 8.71 -15.76 12.02
N ALA A 171 9.89 -16.32 11.76
CA ALA A 171 10.04 -17.73 11.42
C ALA A 171 9.82 -18.66 12.64
N GLN A 172 10.35 -18.28 13.80
CA GLN A 172 10.23 -19.10 15.02
C GLN A 172 8.78 -19.28 15.51
N ARG A 173 7.88 -18.34 15.21
CA ARG A 173 6.48 -18.43 15.65
C ARG A 173 5.61 -19.32 14.77
N ALA A 174 5.93 -19.42 13.48
CA ALA A 174 5.19 -20.27 12.52
C ALA A 174 5.55 -21.76 12.66
N GLU A 175 6.74 -22.07 13.16
CA GLU A 175 7.14 -23.45 13.50
C GLU A 175 6.49 -23.90 14.82
N TYR A 176 6.37 -23.01 15.81
CA TYR A 176 5.75 -23.33 17.10
C TYR A 176 4.22 -23.52 17.02
N GLU A 177 3.53 -22.88 16.08
CA GLU A 177 2.07 -23.08 15.87
C GLU A 177 1.73 -24.32 15.02
N ARG A 178 2.72 -24.93 14.34
CA ARG A 178 2.55 -26.19 13.59
C ARG A 178 2.88 -27.44 14.39
N ALA A 179 3.74 -27.33 15.40
CA ALA A 179 3.99 -28.39 16.36
C ALA A 179 2.91 -28.34 17.44
N GLY A 180 1.78 -29.03 17.22
CA GLY A 180 0.70 -29.16 18.19
C GLY A 180 1.14 -29.86 19.48
N CYS A 181 1.83 -29.14 20.37
CA CYS A 181 2.18 -29.61 21.70
C CYS A 181 1.07 -29.22 22.69
N PRO A 182 0.60 -30.15 23.54
CA PRO A 182 -0.44 -29.89 24.51
C PRO A 182 0.07 -28.95 25.62
N VAL A 183 -0.78 -27.99 25.99
CA VAL A 183 -0.56 -27.13 27.16
C VAL A 183 -0.59 -28.00 28.41
N GLN A 184 0.58 -28.31 28.98
CA GLN A 184 0.68 -28.84 30.33
C GLN A 184 0.51 -27.69 31.32
N SER A 185 -0.60 -27.72 32.05
CA SER A 185 -0.79 -27.02 33.31
C SER A 185 0.22 -27.54 34.33
N GLY A 186 1.12 -26.68 34.81
CA GLY A 186 2.09 -27.03 35.84
C GLY A 186 2.60 -25.80 36.59
N SER A 187 2.04 -25.58 37.77
CA SER A 187 2.55 -24.71 38.82
C SER A 187 4.02 -25.02 39.14
N GLY A 188 4.88 -24.01 39.16
CA GLY A 188 6.28 -24.20 39.52
C GLY A 188 7.05 -22.90 39.63
N VAL A 189 7.04 -22.30 40.81
CA VAL A 189 7.99 -21.28 41.26
C VAL A 189 9.41 -21.79 41.04
N ARG A 190 10.30 -21.00 40.41
CA ARG A 190 11.75 -21.11 40.62
C ARG A 190 12.47 -19.81 40.24
N ALA A 191 13.52 -19.55 41.02
CA ALA A 191 14.12 -18.27 41.30
C ALA A 191 15.09 -17.74 40.22
N MET A 192 15.37 -16.43 40.34
CA MET A 192 16.46 -15.69 39.69
C MET A 192 17.84 -16.35 39.91
N PRO A 193 18.83 -15.99 39.08
CA PRO A 193 19.91 -15.20 39.69
C PRO A 193 20.40 -14.01 38.87
N SER A 194 20.68 -12.96 39.65
CA SER A 194 21.44 -11.74 39.40
C SER A 194 22.94 -11.98 39.16
N ARG A 195 23.64 -10.92 38.69
CA ARG A 195 25.11 -10.72 38.51
C ARG A 195 25.51 -10.95 37.04
N TRP A 196 26.02 -9.96 36.29
CA TRP A 196 27.35 -9.36 36.44
C TRP A 196 27.45 -7.91 35.95
N HIS A 197 28.39 -7.20 36.57
CA HIS A 197 28.77 -5.80 36.39
C HIS A 197 29.72 -5.56 35.20
N ARG A 198 29.60 -4.34 34.61
CA ARG A 198 30.67 -3.35 34.30
C ARG A 198 31.78 -3.74 33.28
N ALA A 199 31.90 -2.95 32.19
CA ALA A 199 33.10 -2.13 31.87
C ALA A 199 33.09 -1.53 30.44
N ARG A 200 33.37 -0.21 30.36
CA ARG A 200 34.24 0.57 29.41
C ARG A 200 33.97 0.41 27.89
N GLY A 201 33.84 1.44 27.03
CA GLY A 201 34.38 2.79 27.02
C GLY A 201 35.70 2.85 26.21
N PHE A 202 35.65 3.14 24.90
CA PHE A 202 36.76 3.59 24.00
C PHE A 202 36.09 4.01 22.66
N SER A 203 35.96 5.30 22.30
CA SER A 203 36.94 6.21 21.72
C SER A 203 37.40 5.86 20.29
N THR A 204 37.18 6.83 19.39
CA THR A 204 37.89 7.15 18.13
C THR A 204 37.90 6.14 16.97
N LEU A 205 37.32 6.55 15.83
CA LEU A 205 38.14 6.88 14.65
C LEU A 205 37.34 7.62 13.58
N ILE A 206 37.77 8.85 13.35
CA ILE A 206 37.57 9.67 12.16
C ILE A 206 38.21 8.94 10.98
N SER A 207 37.51 8.84 9.86
CA SER A 207 38.15 8.73 8.55
C SER A 207 37.34 9.51 7.54
N ALA A 208 37.88 10.69 7.22
CA ALA A 208 37.59 11.43 6.02
C ALA A 208 38.27 10.72 4.83
N CYS A 209 37.57 10.58 3.72
CA CYS A 209 38.19 10.56 2.41
C CYS A 209 37.28 11.30 1.43
N ALA A 210 37.83 12.39 0.92
CA ALA A 210 37.26 13.29 -0.07
C ALA A 210 37.47 12.73 -1.50
N LEU A 211 37.02 13.51 -2.49
CA LEU A 211 37.03 13.34 -3.96
C LEU A 211 35.65 12.87 -4.48
N GLY A 212 34.89 13.61 -5.26
CA GLY A 212 35.13 14.90 -5.88
C GLY A 212 34.19 15.06 -7.08
N SER A 213 34.01 16.32 -7.49
CA SER A 213 33.54 16.77 -8.79
C SER A 213 32.08 17.25 -8.90
N ALA A 214 32.00 18.57 -8.94
CA ALA A 214 30.88 19.37 -9.40
C ALA A 214 30.62 19.12 -10.90
N CYS A 215 29.34 19.14 -11.29
CA CYS A 215 28.96 19.51 -12.65
C CYS A 215 27.58 20.17 -12.62
N SER A 216 27.60 21.50 -12.57
CA SER A 216 26.49 22.38 -12.90
C SER A 216 26.28 22.36 -14.42
N LYS A 217 25.07 22.02 -14.88
CA LYS A 217 24.50 22.40 -16.19
C LYS A 217 22.98 22.46 -16.01
N GLU A 218 22.43 23.63 -15.77
CA GLU A 218 21.85 24.53 -16.79
C GLU A 218 20.63 23.94 -17.53
N HIS A 219 19.51 24.62 -17.34
CA HIS A 219 18.26 24.51 -18.08
C HIS A 219 18.46 24.93 -19.54
N PRO A 220 17.68 24.33 -20.46
CA PRO A 220 16.98 25.15 -21.45
C PRO A 220 15.50 24.78 -21.62
N ASP A 221 14.69 25.84 -21.67
CA ASP A 221 13.60 26.12 -22.60
C ASP A 221 12.40 25.17 -22.71
N ALA A 222 11.28 25.65 -22.16
CA ALA A 222 9.93 25.31 -22.62
C ALA A 222 9.46 26.41 -23.58
N GLN A 223 9.39 26.07 -24.87
CA GLN A 223 8.53 26.72 -25.85
C GLN A 223 7.35 25.78 -26.18
N VAL A 224 6.22 26.42 -26.51
CA VAL A 224 4.88 25.91 -26.88
C VAL A 224 3.91 25.70 -25.72
#